data_AF-X1QAN9-F1
#
_entry.id   AF-X1QAN9-F1
#
_cell.length_a   1.000
_cell.length_b   1.000
_cell.length_c   1.000
_cell.angle_alpha   90.00
_cell.angle_beta   90.00
_cell.angle_gamma   90.00
#
_symmetry.space_group_name_H-M   'P 1'
#
loop_
_entity.id
_entity.type
_entity.pdbx_description
1 polymer ?
#
loop_
_entity_poly.entity_id
_entity_poly.type
_entity_poly.pdbx_seq_one_letter_code
_entity_poly.pdbx_strand_id
1 'polypeptide(L)'
;RNTPAQICPIIYAGTKDTVYSAFYRTKNDTVTRVGEYYVGDLKGLSERVKEPTVFTGAEAKAYCQLIGQLLGSSGIDIKAIEAAPSGAVVALLAAIRLKRGDSDDALSLTPLYLKESTARAFLGSRYSRSAQVKK
;
A
#
# COMPACT_ATOMS: atom_id res chain seq x y z
N ARG A 1 9.17 -14.00 -13.38
CA ARG A 1 9.64 -12.76 -14.06
C ARG A 1 10.53 -11.96 -13.11
N ASN A 2 11.66 -11.40 -13.58
CA ASN A 2 12.56 -10.55 -12.78
C ASN A 2 12.40 -9.10 -13.27
N THR A 3 11.92 -8.19 -12.41
CA THR A 3 11.77 -6.78 -12.78
C THR A 3 12.88 -5.96 -12.12
N PRO A 4 13.71 -5.21 -12.88
CA PRO A 4 14.79 -4.42 -12.30
C PRO A 4 14.28 -3.25 -11.44
N ALA A 5 13.07 -2.73 -11.72
CA ALA A 5 12.41 -1.70 -10.93
C ALA A 5 11.58 -2.28 -9.78
N GLN A 6 11.49 -1.56 -8.66
CA GLN A 6 10.58 -1.90 -7.57
C GLN A 6 9.12 -1.57 -7.95
N ILE A 7 8.16 -2.29 -7.37
CA ILE A 7 6.73 -2.11 -7.59
C ILE A 7 6.14 -1.41 -6.37
N CYS A 8 5.32 -0.40 -6.59
CA CYS A 8 4.69 0.40 -5.53
C CYS A 8 3.17 0.51 -5.78
N PRO A 9 2.34 -0.41 -5.25
CA PRO A 9 0.90 -0.22 -5.25
C PRO A 9 0.52 1.02 -4.44
N ILE A 10 -0.37 1.85 -4.98
CA ILE A 10 -0.95 3.00 -4.29
C ILE A 10 -2.47 2.80 -4.23
N ILE A 11 -3.00 2.80 -3.01
CA ILE A 11 -4.43 2.65 -2.74
C ILE A 11 -4.91 3.85 -1.95
N TYR A 12 -5.96 4.52 -2.42
CA TYR A 12 -6.58 5.62 -1.68
C TYR A 12 -7.11 5.13 -0.32
N ALA A 13 -6.73 5.79 0.77
CA ALA A 13 -7.10 5.39 2.13
C ALA A 13 -8.43 6.01 2.61
N GLY A 14 -9.19 6.66 1.71
CA GLY A 14 -10.53 7.17 2.02
C GLY A 14 -10.55 8.48 2.82
N THR A 15 -9.43 9.18 2.98
CA THR A 15 -9.39 10.47 3.70
C THR A 15 -8.29 11.38 3.17
N LYS A 16 -8.67 12.59 2.72
CA LYS A 16 -7.76 13.62 2.19
C LYS A 16 -6.86 13.03 1.08
N ASP A 17 -5.55 13.21 1.18
CA ASP A 17 -4.57 12.67 0.25
C ASP A 17 -3.85 11.44 0.83
N THR A 18 -4.45 10.79 1.84
CA THR A 18 -3.82 9.63 2.50
C THR A 18 -3.90 8.41 1.58
N VAL A 19 -2.78 7.72 1.43
CA VAL A 19 -2.66 6.48 0.67
C VAL A 19 -2.11 5.34 1.53
N TYR A 20 -2.52 4.12 1.22
CA TYR A 20 -1.83 2.90 1.62
C TYR A 20 -0.86 2.49 0.52
N SER A 21 0.36 2.17 0.91
CA SER A 21 1.39 1.73 -0.03
C SER A 21 2.43 0.83 0.64
N ALA A 22 3.28 0.20 -0.16
CA ALA A 22 4.51 -0.48 0.23
C ALA A 22 5.32 -0.76 -1.03
N PHE A 23 6.62 -1.02 -0.89
CA PHE A 23 7.46 -1.43 -2.02
C PHE A 23 7.54 -2.95 -2.13
N TYR A 24 7.64 -3.46 -3.35
CA TYR A 24 7.72 -4.89 -3.63
C TYR A 24 8.74 -5.18 -4.73
N ARG A 25 9.31 -6.38 -4.69
CA ARG A 25 10.20 -6.93 -5.72
C ARG A 25 9.64 -8.26 -6.22
N THR A 26 9.90 -8.55 -7.48
CA THR A 26 9.56 -9.83 -8.09
C THR A 26 10.82 -10.65 -8.35
N LYS A 27 10.86 -11.89 -7.85
CA LYS A 27 11.94 -12.83 -8.12
C LYS A 27 11.39 -14.25 -8.14
N ASN A 28 11.71 -15.03 -9.18
CA ASN A 28 11.27 -16.43 -9.33
C ASN A 28 9.77 -16.63 -9.02
N ASP A 29 8.95 -15.80 -9.65
CA ASP A 29 7.48 -15.74 -9.50
C ASP A 29 6.97 -15.47 -8.09
N THR A 30 7.86 -15.05 -7.19
CA THR A 30 7.51 -14.59 -5.85
C THR A 30 7.48 -13.07 -5.85
N VAL A 31 6.48 -12.51 -5.18
CA VAL A 31 6.40 -11.08 -4.87
C VAL A 31 6.73 -10.91 -3.40
N THR A 32 7.76 -10.12 -3.09
CA THR A 32 8.21 -9.91 -1.70
C THR A 32 8.17 -8.42 -1.38
N ARG A 33 7.58 -8.07 -0.24
CA ARG A 33 7.58 -6.70 0.27
C ARG A 33 9.00 -6.29 0.68
N VAL A 34 9.39 -5.08 0.32
CA VAL A 34 10.65 -4.45 0.70
C VAL A 34 10.33 -3.34 1.70
N GLY A 35 10.68 -3.57 2.96
CA GLY A 35 10.42 -2.65 4.06
C GLY A 35 8.99 -2.68 4.60
N GLU A 36 8.64 -1.61 5.30
CA GLU A 36 7.37 -1.46 6.01
C GLU A 36 6.24 -0.98 5.10
N TYR A 37 5.01 -1.25 5.53
CA TYR A 37 3.85 -0.58 4.97
C TYR A 37 3.93 0.93 5.21
N TYR A 38 3.40 1.68 4.26
CA TYR A 38 3.28 3.13 4.32
C TYR A 38 1.82 3.55 4.41
N VAL A 39 1.55 4.47 5.34
CA VAL A 39 0.29 5.20 5.46
C VAL A 39 0.63 6.68 5.62
N GLY A 40 0.19 7.50 4.68
CA GLY A 40 0.49 8.93 4.69
C GLY A 40 0.14 9.59 3.37
N ASP A 41 0.63 10.80 3.15
CA ASP A 41 0.39 11.55 1.91
C ASP A 41 1.38 11.19 0.79
N LEU A 42 1.17 11.73 -0.41
CA LEU A 42 2.03 11.50 -1.57
C LEU A 42 3.42 12.13 -1.42
N LYS A 43 3.57 13.18 -0.60
CA LYS A 43 4.87 13.81 -0.33
C LYS A 43 5.75 12.88 0.49
N GLY A 44 5.24 12.34 1.59
CA GLY A 44 5.95 11.36 2.39
C GLY A 44 6.22 10.05 1.63
N LEU A 45 5.37 9.71 0.65
CA LEU A 45 5.63 8.58 -0.25
C LEU A 45 6.77 8.90 -1.24
N SER A 46 6.77 10.09 -1.85
CA SER A 46 7.80 10.48 -2.83
C SER A 46 9.19 10.54 -2.19
N GLU A 47 9.29 11.00 -0.94
CA GLU A 47 10.54 11.01 -0.18
C GLU A 47 11.13 9.60 0.02
N ARG A 48 10.32 8.54 -0.06
CA ARG A 48 10.75 7.14 0.07
C ARG A 48 11.14 6.50 -1.26
N VAL A 49 10.83 7.14 -2.38
CA VAL A 49 11.21 6.64 -3.72
C VAL A 49 12.68 6.99 -3.96
N LYS A 50 13.56 6.00 -3.83
CA LYS A 50 15.03 6.17 -3.96
C LYS A 50 15.63 5.52 -5.19
N GLU A 51 14.83 4.80 -5.96
CA GLU A 51 15.28 4.02 -7.11
C GLU A 51 14.13 3.82 -8.11
N PRO A 52 14.40 3.31 -9.33
CA PRO A 52 13.38 3.15 -10.36
C PRO A 52 12.15 2.39 -9.87
N THR A 53 10.98 2.99 -10.04
CA THR A 53 9.73 2.53 -9.40
C THR A 53 8.57 2.48 -10.39
N VAL A 54 7.84 1.36 -10.38
CA VAL A 54 6.60 1.19 -11.11
C VAL A 54 5.43 1.33 -10.13
N PHE A 55 4.65 2.39 -10.26
CA PHE A 55 3.42 2.60 -9.51
C PHE A 55 2.26 1.81 -10.13
N THR A 56 1.43 1.20 -9.28
CA THR A 56 0.25 0.44 -9.71
C THR A 56 -0.98 0.73 -8.85
N GLY A 57 -2.17 0.60 -9.42
CA GLY A 57 -3.43 0.93 -8.75
C GLY A 57 -4.42 1.59 -9.71
N ALA A 58 -5.64 1.84 -9.25
CA ALA A 58 -6.71 2.41 -10.07
C ALA A 58 -6.35 3.81 -10.62
N GLU A 59 -5.65 4.63 -9.83
CA GLU A 59 -5.25 6.00 -10.17
C GLU A 59 -3.72 6.15 -10.31
N ALA A 60 -3.03 5.06 -10.68
CA ALA A 60 -1.57 5.01 -10.68
C ALA A 60 -0.92 6.10 -11.56
N LYS A 61 -1.53 6.45 -12.71
CA LYS A 61 -1.00 7.51 -13.58
C LYS A 61 -1.05 8.88 -12.91
N ALA A 62 -2.19 9.23 -12.30
CA ALA A 62 -2.34 10.50 -11.60
C ALA A 62 -1.36 10.62 -10.43
N TYR A 63 -1.24 9.57 -9.61
CA TYR A 63 -0.26 9.55 -8.52
C TYR A 63 1.18 9.60 -9.02
N CYS A 64 1.52 8.88 -10.08
CA CYS A 64 2.85 8.91 -10.67
C CYS A 64 3.22 10.31 -11.20
N GLN A 65 2.27 11.04 -11.80
CA GLN A 65 2.49 12.42 -12.24
C GLN A 65 2.77 13.35 -11.05
N LEU A 66 1.95 13.28 -9.99
CA LEU A 66 2.13 14.09 -8.79
C LEU A 66 3.45 13.77 -8.07
N ILE A 67 3.79 12.48 -7.93
CA ILE A 67 5.06 12.05 -7.35
C ILE A 67 6.23 12.50 -8.22
N GLY A 68 6.12 12.43 -9.55
CA GLY A 68 7.14 12.94 -10.46
C GLY A 68 7.42 14.42 -10.29
N GLN A 69 6.37 15.23 -10.10
CA GLN A 69 6.52 16.66 -9.79
C GLN A 69 7.23 16.86 -8.44
N LEU A 70 6.88 16.07 -7.42
CA LEU A 70 7.51 16.14 -6.09
C LEU A 70 8.99 15.68 -6.09
N LEU A 71 9.35 14.73 -6.96
CA LEU A 71 10.71 14.23 -7.12
C LEU A 71 11.64 15.19 -7.88
N GLY A 72 11.08 16.14 -8.63
CA GLY A 72 11.84 17.17 -9.36
C GLY A 72 12.96 16.58 -10.23
N SER A 73 14.17 17.14 -10.11
CA SER A 73 15.35 16.74 -10.90
C SER A 73 16.10 15.52 -10.37
N SER A 74 15.47 14.67 -9.53
CA SER A 74 16.13 13.49 -8.94
C SER A 74 16.67 12.47 -9.96
N GLY A 75 16.18 12.50 -11.21
CA GLY A 75 16.58 11.58 -12.27
C GLY A 75 16.08 10.15 -12.08
N ILE A 76 15.21 9.90 -11.09
CA ILE A 76 14.64 8.58 -10.83
C ILE A 76 13.58 8.23 -11.90
N ASP A 77 13.76 7.12 -12.60
CA ASP A 77 12.78 6.60 -13.56
C ASP A 77 11.52 6.09 -12.83
N ILE A 78 10.38 6.72 -13.09
CA ILE A 78 9.09 6.30 -12.56
C ILE A 78 8.12 5.99 -13.68
N LYS A 79 7.34 4.92 -13.51
CA LYS A 79 6.34 4.47 -14.48
C LYS A 79 5.04 4.15 -13.77
N ALA A 80 3.93 4.22 -14.49
CA ALA A 80 2.61 3.88 -13.98
C ALA A 80 1.97 2.76 -14.80
N ILE A 81 1.36 1.80 -14.10
CA ILE A 81 0.49 0.80 -14.68
C ILE A 81 -0.85 0.91 -13.96
N GLU A 82 -1.88 1.36 -14.66
CA GLU A 82 -3.24 1.32 -14.13
C GLU A 82 -3.73 -0.12 -14.08
N ALA A 83 -4.11 -0.56 -12.89
CA ALA A 83 -4.61 -1.90 -12.65
C ALA A 83 -5.54 -1.90 -11.45
N ALA A 84 -6.66 -2.61 -11.58
CA ALA A 84 -7.53 -2.95 -10.46
C ALA A 84 -7.13 -4.31 -9.87
N PRO A 85 -7.30 -4.53 -8.55
CA PRO A 85 -7.18 -5.86 -7.98
C PRO A 85 -8.10 -6.86 -8.71
N SER A 86 -7.57 -8.04 -9.02
CA SER A 86 -8.30 -9.09 -9.73
C SER A 86 -8.25 -10.41 -8.97
N GLY A 87 -9.38 -11.11 -8.89
CA GLY A 87 -9.47 -12.43 -8.29
C GLY A 87 -8.52 -13.45 -8.94
N ALA A 88 -8.29 -13.35 -10.24
CA ALA A 88 -7.34 -14.22 -10.95
C ALA A 88 -5.89 -14.00 -10.47
N VAL A 89 -5.50 -12.74 -10.20
CA VAL A 89 -4.17 -12.41 -9.66
C VAL A 89 -4.04 -12.91 -8.22
N VAL A 90 -5.09 -12.76 -7.41
CA VAL A 90 -5.13 -13.30 -6.03
C VAL A 90 -4.98 -14.83 -6.05
N ALA A 91 -5.72 -15.52 -6.91
CA ALA A 91 -5.63 -16.97 -7.07
C ALA A 91 -4.23 -17.42 -7.54
N LEU A 92 -3.59 -16.68 -8.45
CA LEU A 92 -2.23 -16.95 -8.88
C LEU A 92 -1.22 -16.85 -7.72
N LEU A 93 -1.30 -15.78 -6.93
CA LEU A 93 -0.46 -15.58 -5.75
C LEU A 93 -0.67 -16.71 -4.71
N ALA A 94 -1.92 -17.09 -4.48
CA ALA A 94 -2.27 -18.19 -3.59
C ALA A 94 -1.73 -19.54 -4.09
N ALA A 95 -1.82 -19.82 -5.39
CA ALA A 95 -1.33 -21.07 -5.98
C ALA A 95 0.18 -21.24 -5.79
N ILE A 96 0.96 -20.16 -5.86
CA ILE A 96 2.41 -20.17 -5.61
C ILE A 96 2.71 -20.54 -4.15
N ARG A 97 1.97 -19.96 -3.20
CA ARG A 97 2.08 -20.27 -1.77
C ARG A 97 1.68 -21.71 -1.47
N LEU A 98 0.53 -22.15 -2.00
CA LEU A 98 0.00 -23.50 -1.79
C LEU A 98 0.98 -24.58 -2.28
N LYS A 99 1.62 -24.38 -3.44
CA LYS A 99 2.65 -25.30 -3.96
C LYS A 99 3.88 -25.45 -3.04
N ARG A 100 4.11 -24.50 -2.13
CA ARG A 100 5.22 -24.53 -1.15
C ARG A 100 4.79 -25.07 0.21
N GLY A 101 3.51 -25.43 0.37
CA GLY A 101 2.94 -25.81 1.67
C GLY A 101 2.58 -24.61 2.56
N ASP A 102 2.63 -23.37 2.04
CA ASP A 102 2.36 -22.15 2.79
C ASP A 102 0.85 -21.84 2.82
N SER A 103 0.08 -22.64 3.55
CA SER A 103 -1.36 -22.47 3.74
C SER A 103 -1.69 -21.72 5.04
N ASP A 104 -2.75 -20.91 5.02
CA ASP A 104 -3.24 -20.19 6.20
C ASP A 104 -4.38 -21.00 6.88
N ASP A 105 -4.45 -20.96 8.22
CA ASP A 105 -5.65 -21.42 8.95
C ASP A 105 -6.73 -20.33 8.88
N ALA A 106 -7.84 -20.66 8.23
CA ALA A 106 -8.95 -19.75 8.00
C ALA A 106 -9.52 -19.15 9.30
N LEU A 107 -9.49 -19.89 10.41
CA LEU A 107 -10.02 -19.42 11.69
C LEU A 107 -9.06 -18.47 12.43
N SER A 108 -7.79 -18.46 12.04
CA SER A 108 -6.75 -17.60 12.63
C SER A 108 -6.56 -16.27 11.90
N LEU A 109 -7.19 -16.08 10.73
CA LEU A 109 -6.99 -14.89 9.91
C LEU A 109 -7.50 -13.63 10.60
N THR A 110 -6.61 -12.65 10.76
CA THR A 110 -6.94 -11.33 11.31
C THR A 110 -6.76 -10.24 10.25
N PRO A 111 -7.65 -9.22 10.21
CA PRO A 111 -7.44 -8.08 9.31
C PRO A 111 -6.14 -7.33 9.63
N LEU A 112 -5.43 -6.91 8.59
CA LEU A 112 -4.27 -6.02 8.72
C LEU A 112 -4.74 -4.56 8.81
N TYR A 113 -4.82 -4.03 10.03
CA TYR A 113 -5.12 -2.62 10.26
C TYR A 113 -3.84 -1.77 10.22
N LEU A 114 -3.61 -1.07 9.10
CA LEU A 114 -2.46 -0.15 8.94
C LEU A 114 -2.70 1.24 9.55
N LYS A 115 -3.98 1.58 9.76
CA LYS A 115 -4.44 2.78 10.45
C LYS A 115 -5.46 2.35 11.50
N GLU A 116 -5.58 3.12 12.58
CA GLU A 116 -6.67 2.92 13.53
C GLU A 116 -8.01 3.02 12.79
N SER A 117 -8.89 2.04 13.00
CA SER A 117 -10.18 2.01 12.34
C SER A 117 -10.99 3.25 12.71
N THR A 118 -11.75 3.79 11.76
CA THR A 118 -12.63 4.93 12.00
C THR A 118 -13.58 4.63 13.17
N ALA A 119 -14.05 3.38 13.30
CA ALA A 119 -14.86 2.92 14.42
C ALA A 119 -14.18 3.11 15.79
N ARG A 120 -12.89 2.75 15.92
CA ARG A 120 -12.12 2.99 17.15
C ARG A 120 -11.87 4.47 17.41
N ALA A 121 -11.52 5.24 16.38
CA ALA A 121 -11.35 6.69 16.51
C ALA A 121 -12.64 7.39 16.97
N PHE A 122 -13.80 6.96 16.47
CA PHE A 122 -15.10 7.46 16.92
C PHE A 122 -15.39 7.12 18.39
N LEU A 123 -15.11 5.89 18.83
CA LEU A 123 -15.27 5.49 20.22
C LEU A 123 -14.40 6.35 21.16
N GLY A 124 -13.12 6.56 20.83
CA GLY A 124 -12.22 7.43 21.61
C GLY A 124 -12.74 8.88 21.72
N SER A 125 -13.28 9.44 20.62
CA SER A 125 -13.82 10.81 20.62
C SER A 125 -15.07 10.98 21.48
N ARG A 126 -15.92 9.95 21.60
CA ARG A 126 -17.13 9.99 22.43
C ARG A 126 -16.80 9.87 23.92
N TYR A 127 -15.81 9.04 24.27
CA TYR A 127 -15.33 8.91 25.65
C TYR A 127 -14.63 10.19 26.14
N SER A 128 -13.82 10.85 25.29
CA SER A 128 -13.20 12.14 25.65
C SER A 128 -14.23 13.25 25.87
N ARG A 129 -15.33 13.27 25.11
CA ARG A 129 -16.39 14.28 25.25
C ARG A 129 -17.25 14.07 26.48
N SER A 130 -17.52 12.83 26.87
CA SER A 130 -18.30 12.50 28.06
C SER A 130 -17.52 12.67 29.37
N ALA A 131 -16.18 12.60 29.32
CA ALA A 131 -15.32 12.88 30.47
C ALA A 131 -15.23 14.39 30.83
N GLN A 132 -15.43 15.29 29.87
CA GLN A 132 -15.39 16.75 30.11
C GLN A 132 -16.71 17.36 30.60
N VAL A 133 -17.83 16.64 30.50
CA VAL A 133 -19.16 17.12 30.94
C VAL A 133 -19.40 16.86 32.45
N LYS A 134 -18.46 16.22 33.14
CA LYS A 134 -18.57 15.81 34.56
C LYS A 134 -17.74 16.65 35.55
N LYS A 135 -17.34 17.87 35.19
CA LYS A 135 -16.70 18.80 36.13
C LYS A 135 -17.55 20.05 36.34
#